data_AF-A0A2M7JJ16-F1
#
_entry.id   AF-A0A2M7JJ16-F1
#
_cell.length_a   1.000
_cell.length_b   1.000
_cell.length_c   1.000
_cell.angle_alpha   90.00
_cell.angle_beta   90.00
_cell.angle_gamma   90.00
#
_symmetry.space_group_name_H-M   'P 1'
#
loop_
_entity.id
_entity.type
_entity.pdbx_description
1 polymer ?
#
loop_
_entity_poly.entity_id
_entity_poly.type
_entity_poly.pdbx_seq_one_letter_code
_entity_poly.pdbx_strand_id
1 'polypeptide(L)'
;MERLRTLMEDGVAEGVFPGATLIVSKMGRTVFSHTAGWRRIVPTRSPLREDTIFDLASLTKPLITTSAVMSLIDSGKLSLDDTLPEVIPSVIPEPKQYIRIGYLLSHCSGMPAWHPFYLALEAVPKPFRKTELRRMLCALPLEALPSVKVLYSDLGFMILEWVVECLTSMDLSGYITKNLLSPLGLKRTFLLQSAHGFPNEEFAATEECPWRRRILEGETHDENAWALGGFSGHAGLFGTAGEVNFLLNLLLSHYKGKRRDFFRPDTVREFFERRDSTGESSWALGWDTPSPTGSSSGRFFSKKSVGHLGFTGTSVWIDLQREICVTLLTNRVHPKRENIKIRSFRPLIHDMVMEQFC
;
A
#
# COMPACT_ATOMS: atom_id res chain seq x y z
N MET A 1 -13.19 22.91 -10.10
CA MET A 1 -12.08 23.14 -9.14
C MET A 1 -12.60 23.49 -7.77
N GLU A 2 -13.45 24.52 -7.64
CA GLU A 2 -14.01 24.94 -6.35
C GLU A 2 -14.77 23.82 -5.62
N ARG A 3 -15.65 23.08 -6.34
CA ARG A 3 -16.40 21.95 -5.77
C ARG A 3 -15.53 20.90 -5.07
N LEU A 4 -14.35 20.57 -5.64
CA LEU A 4 -13.42 19.62 -5.04
C LEU A 4 -12.75 20.18 -3.78
N ARG A 5 -12.43 21.48 -3.75
CA ARG A 5 -11.90 22.15 -2.55
C ARG A 5 -12.96 22.15 -1.45
N THR A 6 -14.17 22.60 -1.78
CA THR A 6 -15.31 22.60 -0.86
C THR A 6 -15.55 21.20 -0.28
N LEU A 7 -15.60 20.15 -1.11
CA LEU A 7 -15.81 18.79 -0.62
C LEU A 7 -14.69 18.31 0.34
N MET A 8 -13.44 18.69 0.09
CA MET A 8 -12.33 18.37 1.00
C MET A 8 -12.44 19.10 2.33
N GLU A 9 -12.79 20.39 2.31
CA GLU A 9 -13.01 21.19 3.53
C GLU A 9 -14.24 20.69 4.31
N ASP A 10 -15.32 20.32 3.63
CA ASP A 10 -16.50 19.69 4.23
C ASP A 10 -16.11 18.36 4.89
N GLY A 11 -15.26 17.55 4.23
CA GLY A 11 -14.70 16.33 4.81
C GLY A 11 -13.94 16.57 6.12
N VAL A 12 -13.20 17.68 6.23
CA VAL A 12 -12.55 18.09 7.49
C VAL A 12 -13.60 18.52 8.53
N ALA A 13 -14.54 19.38 8.14
CA ALA A 13 -15.57 19.93 9.03
C ALA A 13 -16.49 18.84 9.61
N GLU A 14 -16.85 17.85 8.79
CA GLU A 14 -17.68 16.71 9.17
C GLU A 14 -16.90 15.60 9.91
N GLY A 15 -15.58 15.75 10.05
CA GLY A 15 -14.72 14.78 10.73
C GLY A 15 -14.57 13.46 9.97
N VAL A 16 -14.61 13.47 8.64
CA VAL A 16 -14.24 12.31 7.81
C VAL A 16 -12.77 11.95 8.03
N PHE A 17 -11.93 12.98 8.14
CA PHE A 17 -10.52 12.93 8.51
C PHE A 17 -10.12 14.26 9.15
N PRO A 18 -9.09 14.31 10.01
CA PRO A 18 -8.56 15.58 10.49
C PRO A 18 -7.91 16.43 9.41
N GLY A 19 -7.22 15.79 8.46
CA GLY A 19 -6.61 16.44 7.31
C GLY A 19 -6.39 15.48 6.15
N ALA A 20 -6.33 16.05 4.95
CA ALA A 20 -6.11 15.30 3.73
C ALA A 20 -5.40 16.13 2.65
N THR A 21 -4.66 15.43 1.79
CA THR A 21 -4.11 15.96 0.54
C THR A 21 -4.63 15.15 -0.63
N LEU A 22 -5.26 15.83 -1.60
CA LEU A 22 -5.74 15.26 -2.85
C LEU A 22 -4.88 15.78 -4.01
N ILE A 23 -4.29 14.86 -4.78
CA ILE A 23 -3.63 15.17 -6.05
C ILE A 23 -4.33 14.38 -7.16
N VAL A 24 -4.67 15.08 -8.25
CA VAL A 24 -5.18 14.49 -9.48
C VAL A 24 -4.23 14.84 -10.60
N SER A 25 -3.82 13.83 -11.35
CA SER A 25 -3.04 14.01 -12.57
C SER A 25 -3.73 13.35 -13.76
N LYS A 26 -3.67 14.01 -14.92
CA LYS A 26 -4.23 13.51 -16.18
C LYS A 26 -3.17 13.61 -17.27
N MET A 27 -2.98 12.53 -18.03
CA MET A 27 -1.98 12.40 -19.08
C MET A 27 -0.56 12.80 -18.63
N GLY A 28 -0.18 12.39 -17.41
CA GLY A 28 1.15 12.67 -16.85
C GLY A 28 1.33 14.06 -16.23
N ARG A 29 0.29 14.90 -16.17
CA ARG A 29 0.36 16.26 -15.62
C ARG A 29 -0.60 16.43 -14.44
N THR A 30 -0.15 17.05 -13.35
CA THR A 30 -1.04 17.43 -12.24
C THR A 30 -2.05 18.46 -12.71
N VAL A 31 -3.33 18.15 -12.58
CA VAL A 31 -4.46 19.02 -12.95
C VAL A 31 -5.20 19.57 -11.74
N PHE A 32 -5.02 18.97 -10.56
CA PHE A 32 -5.53 19.47 -9.28
C PHE A 32 -4.61 19.04 -8.14
N SER A 33 -4.39 19.95 -7.19
CA SER A 33 -3.75 19.67 -5.91
C SER A 33 -4.40 20.53 -4.84
N HIS A 34 -4.73 19.91 -3.71
CA HIS A 34 -5.26 20.63 -2.56
C HIS A 34 -4.99 19.87 -1.26
N THR A 35 -4.53 20.61 -0.26
CA THR A 35 -4.34 20.15 1.12
C THR A 35 -5.32 20.90 2.02
N ALA A 36 -6.05 20.16 2.87
CA ALA A 36 -7.04 20.68 3.80
C ALA A 36 -6.84 20.11 5.21
N GLY A 37 -7.15 20.92 6.23
CA GLY A 37 -7.20 20.49 7.63
C GLY A 37 -5.84 20.35 8.32
N TRP A 38 -5.72 19.31 9.14
CA TRP A 38 -4.73 19.24 10.22
C TRP A 38 -3.91 17.94 10.15
N ARG A 39 -2.57 18.06 10.22
CA ARG A 39 -1.69 16.89 10.37
C ARG A 39 -1.84 16.25 11.75
N ARG A 40 -2.29 17.03 12.74
CA ARG A 40 -2.52 16.58 14.13
C ARG A 40 -3.59 17.46 14.77
N ILE A 41 -4.58 16.87 15.47
CA ILE A 41 -5.61 17.63 16.22
C ILE A 41 -5.52 17.54 17.73
N VAL A 42 -4.72 16.61 18.27
CA VAL A 42 -4.46 16.45 19.72
C VAL A 42 -2.95 16.21 19.93
N PRO A 43 -2.36 16.64 21.08
CA PRO A 43 -2.99 17.50 22.08
C PRO A 43 -3.20 18.93 21.57
N THR A 44 -2.39 19.36 20.60
CA THR A 44 -2.46 20.68 19.96
C THR A 44 -2.66 20.51 18.45
N ARG A 45 -3.53 21.33 17.88
CA ARG A 45 -3.77 21.38 16.44
C ARG A 45 -2.54 21.91 15.70
N SER A 46 -2.09 21.15 14.70
CA SER A 46 -1.01 21.53 13.79
C SER A 46 -1.52 21.44 12.35
N PRO A 47 -1.33 22.49 11.53
CA PRO A 47 -1.86 22.52 10.17
C PRO A 47 -1.18 21.44 9.30
N LEU A 48 -1.95 20.90 8.37
CA LEU A 48 -1.42 20.02 7.33
C LEU A 48 -0.71 20.86 6.26
N ARG A 49 0.46 20.40 5.81
CA ARG A 49 1.23 21.01 4.70
C ARG A 49 1.23 20.09 3.49
N GLU A 50 1.40 20.64 2.29
CA GLU A 50 1.47 19.87 1.04
C GLU A 50 2.56 18.79 1.05
N ASP A 51 3.65 19.08 1.77
CA ASP A 51 4.83 18.24 1.90
C ASP A 51 4.78 17.30 3.12
N THR A 52 3.65 17.23 3.84
CA THR A 52 3.49 16.35 5.00
C THR A 52 3.68 14.89 4.61
N ILE A 53 4.44 14.16 5.41
CA ILE A 53 4.70 12.74 5.24
C ILE A 53 3.58 11.95 5.95
N PHE A 54 2.90 11.08 5.22
CA PHE A 54 1.85 10.22 5.74
C PHE A 54 2.36 8.80 5.92
N ASP A 55 1.88 8.10 6.94
CA ASP A 55 1.88 6.65 6.96
C ASP A 55 0.87 6.14 5.90
N LEU A 56 1.38 5.46 4.88
CA LEU A 56 0.60 5.00 3.74
C LEU A 56 -0.07 3.64 3.97
N ALA A 57 0.18 3.00 5.12
CA ALA A 57 -0.38 1.71 5.50
C ALA A 57 -0.28 0.69 4.35
N SER A 58 -1.38 0.04 3.99
CA SER A 58 -1.38 -1.01 2.96
C SER A 58 -1.03 -0.56 1.54
N LEU A 59 -0.86 0.74 1.27
CA LEU A 59 -0.26 1.16 0.00
C LEU A 59 1.21 0.69 -0.14
N THR A 60 1.85 0.24 0.95
CA THR A 60 3.11 -0.52 0.88
C THR A 60 3.03 -1.70 -0.09
N LYS A 61 1.91 -2.42 -0.10
CA LYS A 61 1.72 -3.61 -0.95
C LYS A 61 1.93 -3.28 -2.43
N PRO A 62 1.09 -2.44 -3.08
CA PRO A 62 1.21 -2.13 -4.49
C PRO A 62 2.46 -1.30 -4.84
N LEU A 63 2.86 -0.36 -3.97
CA LEU A 63 3.90 0.61 -4.34
C LEU A 63 5.33 0.08 -4.10
N ILE A 64 5.51 -0.85 -3.15
CA ILE A 64 6.84 -1.29 -2.71
C ILE A 64 7.02 -2.78 -2.95
N THR A 65 6.23 -3.63 -2.29
CA THR A 65 6.43 -5.08 -2.37
C THR A 65 6.12 -5.60 -3.77
N THR A 66 5.02 -5.16 -4.37
CA THR A 66 4.68 -5.50 -5.76
C THR A 66 5.73 -4.97 -6.74
N SER A 67 6.20 -3.73 -6.59
CA SER A 67 7.30 -3.17 -7.39
C SER A 67 8.59 -4.01 -7.28
N ALA A 68 8.93 -4.50 -6.08
CA ALA A 68 10.09 -5.36 -5.88
C ALA A 68 9.95 -6.68 -6.66
N VAL A 69 8.78 -7.29 -6.55
CA VAL A 69 8.46 -8.55 -7.25
C VAL A 69 8.48 -8.35 -8.77
N MET A 70 7.93 -7.26 -9.29
CA MET A 70 8.02 -6.91 -10.72
C MET A 70 9.46 -6.78 -11.19
N SER A 71 10.33 -6.11 -10.42
CA SER A 71 11.75 -5.99 -10.77
C SER A 71 12.48 -7.34 -10.77
N LEU A 72 12.11 -8.25 -9.88
CA LEU A 72 12.68 -9.61 -9.84
C LEU A 72 12.21 -10.45 -11.03
N ILE A 73 10.94 -10.34 -11.43
CA ILE A 73 10.40 -10.97 -12.63
C ILE A 73 11.09 -10.44 -13.89
N ASP A 74 11.21 -9.12 -14.01
CA ASP A 74 11.87 -8.50 -15.17
C ASP A 74 13.35 -8.87 -15.31
N SER A 75 14.02 -9.16 -14.19
CA SER A 75 15.40 -9.65 -14.17
C SER A 75 15.53 -11.18 -14.29
N GLY A 76 14.41 -11.90 -14.46
CA GLY A 76 14.39 -13.35 -14.60
C GLY A 76 14.74 -14.14 -13.33
N LYS A 77 14.69 -13.48 -12.15
CA LYS A 77 15.02 -14.09 -10.85
C LYS A 77 13.81 -14.71 -10.14
N LEU A 78 12.61 -14.43 -10.64
CA LEU A 78 11.35 -14.86 -10.06
C LEU A 78 10.32 -15.05 -11.17
N SER A 79 9.45 -16.03 -11.02
CA SER A 79 8.26 -16.24 -11.84
C SER A 79 7.00 -16.16 -10.97
N LEU A 80 5.87 -15.82 -11.57
CA LEU A 80 4.57 -15.90 -10.89
C LEU A 80 4.17 -17.32 -10.53
N ASP A 81 4.71 -18.31 -11.25
CA ASP A 81 4.44 -19.73 -11.03
C ASP A 81 5.38 -20.40 -10.02
N ASP A 82 6.46 -19.71 -9.62
CA ASP A 82 7.37 -20.23 -8.61
C ASP A 82 6.61 -20.47 -7.31
N THR A 83 6.88 -21.61 -6.71
CA THR A 83 6.36 -22.04 -5.41
C THR A 83 7.28 -21.60 -4.28
N LEU A 84 6.75 -21.51 -3.06
CA LEU A 84 7.56 -21.10 -1.90
C LEU A 84 8.85 -21.95 -1.69
N PRO A 85 8.84 -23.29 -1.83
CA PRO A 85 10.07 -24.08 -1.69
C PRO A 85 11.14 -23.79 -2.74
N GLU A 86 10.77 -23.31 -3.92
CA GLU A 86 11.72 -22.99 -4.99
C GLU A 86 12.49 -21.69 -4.71
N VAL A 87 11.88 -20.75 -3.99
CA VAL A 87 12.43 -19.39 -3.78
C VAL A 87 12.80 -19.07 -2.34
N ILE A 88 12.39 -19.90 -1.37
CA ILE A 88 12.75 -19.77 0.04
C ILE A 88 13.63 -20.97 0.44
N PRO A 89 14.89 -20.76 0.88
CA PRO A 89 15.79 -21.81 1.33
C PRO A 89 15.46 -22.24 2.76
N SER A 90 14.23 -22.68 3.00
CA SER A 90 13.74 -23.20 4.28
C SER A 90 12.62 -24.21 4.03
N VAL A 91 12.43 -25.15 4.96
CA VAL A 91 11.34 -26.12 4.85
C VAL A 91 10.00 -25.41 4.94
N ILE A 92 9.21 -25.50 3.86
CA ILE A 92 7.84 -24.98 3.80
C ILE A 92 6.88 -26.16 4.02
N PRO A 93 6.07 -26.17 5.10
CA PRO A 93 5.20 -27.29 5.38
C PRO A 93 4.01 -27.36 4.42
N GLU A 94 3.47 -28.55 4.20
CA GLU A 94 2.17 -28.72 3.55
C GLU A 94 1.04 -28.05 4.36
N PRO A 95 0.01 -27.50 3.70
CA PRO A 95 -0.17 -27.37 2.26
C PRO A 95 0.49 -26.12 1.64
N LYS A 96 1.33 -25.37 2.38
CA LYS A 96 1.90 -24.09 1.91
C LYS A 96 2.93 -24.26 0.78
N GLN A 97 3.51 -25.44 0.62
CA GLN A 97 4.42 -25.73 -0.48
C GLN A 97 3.79 -25.52 -1.86
N TYR A 98 2.45 -25.57 -1.96
CA TYR A 98 1.71 -25.35 -3.20
C TYR A 98 1.36 -23.87 -3.47
N ILE A 99 1.75 -22.95 -2.58
CA ILE A 99 1.53 -21.51 -2.78
C ILE A 99 2.51 -21.01 -3.83
N ARG A 100 1.95 -20.45 -4.92
CA ARG A 100 2.70 -19.73 -5.96
C ARG A 100 2.80 -18.24 -5.65
N ILE A 101 3.80 -17.57 -6.19
CA ILE A 101 3.96 -16.09 -6.07
C ILE A 101 2.72 -15.35 -6.55
N GLY A 102 2.15 -15.77 -7.69
CA GLY A 102 0.91 -15.18 -8.22
C GLY A 102 -0.26 -15.28 -7.25
N TYR A 103 -0.34 -16.32 -6.41
CA TYR A 103 -1.40 -16.47 -5.40
C TYR A 103 -1.22 -15.53 -4.21
N LEU A 104 0.02 -15.20 -3.84
CA LEU A 104 0.26 -14.19 -2.79
C LEU A 104 -0.17 -12.80 -3.28
N LEU A 105 0.24 -12.43 -4.50
CA LEU A 105 -0.07 -11.14 -5.10
C LEU A 105 -1.58 -10.93 -5.34
N SER A 106 -2.29 -11.99 -5.75
CA SER A 106 -3.73 -11.94 -6.02
C SER A 106 -4.61 -12.30 -4.82
N HIS A 107 -4.02 -12.39 -3.62
CA HIS A 107 -4.75 -12.74 -2.39
C HIS A 107 -5.49 -14.10 -2.45
N CYS A 108 -4.95 -15.05 -3.22
CA CYS A 108 -5.48 -16.41 -3.42
C CYS A 108 -4.63 -17.49 -2.74
N SER A 109 -3.73 -17.13 -1.82
CA SER A 109 -2.82 -18.06 -1.16
C SER A 109 -3.47 -18.92 -0.08
N GLY A 110 -4.66 -18.53 0.39
CA GLY A 110 -5.33 -19.16 1.53
C GLY A 110 -4.79 -18.71 2.89
N MET A 111 -3.81 -17.80 2.94
CA MET A 111 -3.32 -17.26 4.21
C MET A 111 -4.42 -16.44 4.92
N PRO A 112 -4.51 -16.48 6.26
CA PRO A 112 -5.42 -15.63 7.01
C PRO A 112 -5.25 -14.14 6.67
N ALA A 113 -6.34 -13.38 6.82
CA ALA A 113 -6.33 -11.95 6.51
C ALA A 113 -5.28 -11.19 7.34
N TRP A 114 -5.24 -11.48 8.64
CA TRP A 114 -4.36 -10.85 9.62
C TRP A 114 -4.18 -11.75 10.84
N HIS A 115 -3.05 -11.62 11.55
CA HIS A 115 -2.78 -12.29 12.82
C HIS A 115 -1.93 -11.36 13.73
N PRO A 116 -2.17 -11.29 15.06
CA PRO A 116 -1.49 -10.36 15.97
C PRO A 116 -0.08 -10.83 16.36
N PHE A 117 0.82 -11.06 15.39
CA PHE A 117 2.19 -11.51 15.67
C PHE A 117 2.95 -10.58 16.60
N TYR A 118 2.66 -9.28 16.57
CA TYR A 118 3.30 -8.28 17.43
C TYR A 118 3.26 -8.62 18.92
N LEU A 119 2.20 -9.29 19.41
CA LEU A 119 2.08 -9.72 20.81
C LEU A 119 3.14 -10.76 21.18
N ALA A 120 3.43 -11.69 20.27
CA ALA A 120 4.48 -12.69 20.48
C ALA A 120 5.89 -12.10 20.24
N LEU A 121 6.03 -11.24 19.22
CA LEU A 121 7.30 -10.63 18.84
C LEU A 121 7.82 -9.62 19.87
N GLU A 122 6.96 -9.07 20.74
CA GLU A 122 7.36 -8.13 21.79
C GLU A 122 8.43 -8.74 22.71
N ALA A 123 8.27 -10.02 23.08
CA ALA A 123 9.21 -10.76 23.92
C ALA A 123 10.49 -11.22 23.20
N VAL A 124 10.55 -11.08 21.87
CA VAL A 124 11.66 -11.55 21.04
C VAL A 124 12.64 -10.39 20.80
N PRO A 125 13.96 -10.56 21.00
CA PRO A 125 14.93 -9.50 20.70
C PRO A 125 14.88 -9.10 19.22
N LYS A 126 14.98 -7.79 18.93
CA LYS A 126 14.80 -7.21 17.59
C LYS A 126 15.52 -8.00 16.46
N PRO A 127 16.81 -8.41 16.60
CA PRO A 127 17.50 -9.14 15.54
C PRO A 127 16.87 -10.48 15.14
N PHE A 128 16.09 -11.10 16.05
CA PHE A 128 15.48 -12.42 15.83
C PHE A 128 13.99 -12.35 15.44
N ARG A 129 13.37 -11.17 15.45
CA ARG A 129 11.92 -11.02 15.21
C ARG A 129 11.48 -11.48 13.82
N LYS A 130 12.25 -11.19 12.77
CA LYS A 130 11.96 -11.69 11.42
C LYS A 130 12.04 -13.21 11.33
N THR A 131 13.06 -13.81 11.95
CA THR A 131 13.18 -15.28 12.02
C THR A 131 11.98 -15.90 12.73
N GLU A 132 11.55 -15.32 13.85
CA GLU A 132 10.39 -15.82 14.59
C GLU A 132 9.08 -15.62 13.81
N LEU A 133 8.89 -14.49 13.15
CA LEU A 133 7.73 -14.27 12.27
C LEU A 133 7.64 -15.35 11.20
N ARG A 134 8.74 -15.65 10.51
CA ARG A 134 8.79 -16.67 9.46
C ARG A 134 8.41 -18.06 9.98
N ARG A 135 8.88 -18.41 11.19
CA ARG A 135 8.47 -19.64 11.89
C ARG A 135 6.96 -19.67 12.14
N MET A 136 6.40 -18.57 12.64
CA MET A 136 4.96 -18.45 12.91
C MET A 136 4.13 -18.49 11.61
N LEU A 137 4.58 -17.84 10.54
CA LEU A 137 3.93 -17.89 9.21
C LEU A 137 3.87 -19.33 8.67
N CYS A 138 4.96 -20.09 8.81
CA CYS A 138 4.96 -21.51 8.43
C CYS A 138 3.98 -22.34 9.28
N ALA A 139 3.90 -22.08 10.59
CA ALA A 139 3.06 -22.83 11.53
C ALA A 139 1.56 -22.50 11.42
N LEU A 140 1.19 -21.29 11.02
CA LEU A 140 -0.21 -20.84 11.00
C LEU A 140 -1.01 -21.57 9.90
N PRO A 141 -2.15 -22.21 10.17
CA PRO A 141 -2.92 -22.93 9.15
C PRO A 141 -3.45 -21.99 8.05
N LEU A 142 -3.71 -22.56 6.87
CA LEU A 142 -4.44 -21.85 5.81
C LEU A 142 -5.95 -21.85 6.11
N GLU A 143 -6.64 -20.77 5.75
CA GLU A 143 -8.10 -20.65 5.77
C GLU A 143 -8.75 -21.43 4.60
N ALA A 144 -8.01 -21.63 3.53
CA ALA A 144 -8.41 -22.41 2.36
C ALA A 144 -7.16 -22.94 1.65
N LEU A 145 -7.30 -23.99 0.84
CA LEU A 145 -6.19 -24.40 -0.03
C LEU A 145 -5.85 -23.29 -1.04
N PRO A 146 -4.59 -23.20 -1.51
CA PRO A 146 -4.19 -22.22 -2.50
C PRO A 146 -5.09 -22.28 -3.74
N SER A 147 -5.39 -21.12 -4.34
CA SER A 147 -6.33 -20.91 -5.46
C SER A 147 -7.82 -21.12 -5.19
N VAL A 148 -8.22 -21.69 -4.05
CA VAL A 148 -9.64 -22.00 -3.79
C VAL A 148 -10.46 -20.76 -3.41
N LYS A 149 -9.86 -19.81 -2.68
CA LYS A 149 -10.57 -18.62 -2.18
C LYS A 149 -9.69 -17.38 -2.27
N VAL A 150 -10.34 -16.27 -2.59
CA VAL A 150 -9.76 -14.93 -2.50
C VAL A 150 -10.01 -14.37 -1.10
N LEU A 151 -8.94 -14.04 -0.38
CA LEU A 151 -8.97 -13.41 0.93
C LEU A 151 -7.85 -12.38 1.04
N TYR A 152 -8.22 -11.10 1.12
CA TYR A 152 -7.27 -10.01 1.32
C TYR A 152 -6.42 -10.28 2.58
N SER A 153 -5.12 -10.46 2.39
CA SER A 153 -4.20 -10.99 3.39
C SER A 153 -2.92 -10.18 3.46
N ASP A 154 -2.64 -9.68 4.67
CA ASP A 154 -1.37 -9.06 5.01
C ASP A 154 -0.23 -10.08 5.04
N LEU A 155 -0.53 -11.29 5.51
CA LEU A 155 0.44 -12.37 5.67
C LEU A 155 1.04 -12.80 4.34
N GLY A 156 0.25 -12.78 3.25
CA GLY A 156 0.76 -13.04 1.91
C GLY A 156 1.88 -12.07 1.51
N PHE A 157 1.75 -10.80 1.89
CA PHE A 157 2.74 -9.76 1.60
C PHE A 157 3.94 -9.79 2.53
N MET A 158 3.79 -10.26 3.78
CA MET A 158 4.92 -10.59 4.65
C MET A 158 5.76 -11.74 4.08
N ILE A 159 5.13 -12.73 3.45
CA ILE A 159 5.83 -13.82 2.74
C ILE A 159 6.53 -13.27 1.49
N LEU A 160 5.90 -12.38 0.72
CA LEU A 160 6.56 -11.75 -0.44
C LEU A 160 7.80 -10.94 -0.04
N GLU A 161 7.77 -10.24 1.09
CA GLU A 161 8.98 -9.63 1.66
C GLU A 161 10.07 -10.68 1.88
N TRP A 162 9.75 -11.80 2.54
CA TRP A 162 10.72 -12.88 2.77
C TRP A 162 11.31 -13.41 1.45
N VAL A 163 10.49 -13.62 0.42
CA VAL A 163 10.95 -14.02 -0.92
C VAL A 163 11.95 -13.02 -1.49
N VAL A 164 11.63 -11.71 -1.45
CA VAL A 164 12.54 -10.65 -1.91
C VAL A 164 13.87 -10.71 -1.15
N GLU A 165 13.84 -10.88 0.17
CA GLU A 165 15.05 -10.95 0.99
C GLU A 165 15.92 -12.16 0.66
N CYS A 166 15.31 -13.32 0.41
CA CYS A 166 16.02 -14.54 0.02
C CYS A 166 16.70 -14.40 -1.34
N LEU A 167 16.00 -13.84 -2.34
CA LEU A 167 16.51 -13.73 -3.71
C LEU A 167 17.55 -12.61 -3.90
N THR A 168 17.56 -11.63 -3.00
CA THR A 168 18.40 -10.43 -3.12
C THR A 168 19.51 -10.34 -2.09
N SER A 169 19.39 -11.08 -0.98
CA SER A 169 20.23 -10.92 0.22
C SER A 169 20.21 -9.49 0.79
N MET A 170 19.20 -8.69 0.45
CA MET A 170 18.95 -7.35 0.98
C MET A 170 17.62 -7.34 1.69
N ASP A 171 17.45 -6.51 2.73
CA ASP A 171 16.11 -6.26 3.26
C ASP A 171 15.25 -5.51 2.21
N LEU A 172 13.92 -5.60 2.34
CA LEU A 172 13.02 -4.96 1.37
C LEU A 172 13.25 -3.44 1.26
N SER A 173 13.53 -2.78 2.38
CA SER A 173 13.87 -1.35 2.41
C SER A 173 15.13 -1.04 1.59
N GLY A 174 16.24 -1.74 1.84
CA GLY A 174 17.48 -1.55 1.11
C GLY A 174 17.35 -1.89 -0.36
N TYR A 175 16.63 -2.97 -0.70
CA TYR A 175 16.41 -3.38 -2.09
C TYR A 175 15.63 -2.30 -2.87
N ILE A 176 14.49 -1.84 -2.35
CA ILE A 176 13.67 -0.86 -3.05
C ILE A 176 14.28 0.54 -3.04
N THR A 177 14.97 0.92 -1.96
CA THR A 177 15.72 2.19 -1.93
C THR A 177 16.78 2.22 -3.03
N LYS A 178 17.58 1.16 -3.13
CA LYS A 178 18.67 1.07 -4.12
C LYS A 178 18.15 1.02 -5.57
N ASN A 179 17.12 0.21 -5.83
CA ASN A 179 16.74 -0.13 -7.20
C ASN A 179 15.60 0.74 -7.75
N LEU A 180 14.85 1.47 -6.91
CA LEU A 180 13.70 2.25 -7.34
C LEU A 180 13.70 3.67 -6.77
N LEU A 181 13.69 3.83 -5.44
CA LEU A 181 13.43 5.15 -4.83
C LEU A 181 14.57 6.14 -5.06
N SER A 182 15.82 5.74 -4.78
CA SER A 182 17.00 6.62 -4.96
C SER A 182 17.27 6.97 -6.43
N PRO A 183 17.23 6.03 -7.39
CA PRO A 183 17.35 6.37 -8.82
C PRO A 183 16.26 7.32 -9.33
N LEU A 184 15.05 7.27 -8.77
CA LEU A 184 13.97 8.20 -9.08
C LEU A 184 14.09 9.55 -8.35
N GLY A 185 15.05 9.69 -7.44
CA GLY A 185 15.27 10.90 -6.66
C GLY A 185 14.18 11.16 -5.60
N LEU A 186 13.44 10.14 -5.19
CA LEU A 186 12.41 10.26 -4.15
C LEU A 186 13.07 10.38 -2.79
N LYS A 187 12.79 11.48 -2.08
CA LYS A 187 13.46 11.82 -0.81
C LYS A 187 12.56 11.61 0.39
N ARG A 188 11.24 11.69 0.21
CA ARG A 188 10.26 11.66 1.31
C ARG A 188 9.34 10.44 1.24
N THR A 189 9.66 9.49 0.37
CA THR A 189 8.99 8.20 0.22
C THR A 189 9.97 7.11 0.57
N PHE A 190 9.70 6.36 1.64
CA PHE A 190 10.63 5.37 2.20
C PHE A 190 9.88 4.36 3.08
N LEU A 191 10.46 3.17 3.26
CA LEU A 191 10.03 2.26 4.31
C LEU A 191 10.62 2.71 5.65
N LEU A 192 9.78 2.84 6.68
CA LEU A 192 10.19 3.39 7.97
C LEU A 192 11.24 2.50 8.64
N GLN A 193 12.43 3.06 8.85
CA GLN A 193 13.46 2.50 9.70
C GLN A 193 13.67 3.43 10.91
N SER A 194 14.30 2.93 11.96
CA SER A 194 14.49 3.68 13.22
C SER A 194 15.24 5.02 13.05
N ALA A 195 16.02 5.19 11.97
CA ALA A 195 16.71 6.43 11.62
C ALA A 195 16.17 6.99 10.29
N HIS A 196 14.95 7.52 10.31
CA HIS A 196 14.31 8.08 9.11
C HIS A 196 14.73 9.53 8.79
N GLY A 197 15.43 10.22 9.70
CA GLY A 197 16.05 11.53 9.42
C GLY A 197 15.09 12.71 9.28
N PHE A 198 13.80 12.54 9.58
CA PHE A 198 12.80 13.60 9.57
C PHE A 198 12.29 13.86 11.00
N PRO A 199 12.08 15.12 11.40
CA PRO A 199 11.45 15.46 12.66
C PRO A 199 9.97 15.06 12.66
N ASN A 200 9.41 14.74 13.83
CA ASN A 200 8.03 14.27 13.96
C ASN A 200 7.02 15.29 13.38
N GLU A 201 7.33 16.58 13.43
CA GLU A 201 6.50 17.67 12.92
C GLU A 201 6.30 17.68 11.40
N GLU A 202 7.03 16.83 10.69
CA GLU A 202 6.85 16.59 9.26
C GLU A 202 5.86 15.48 8.94
N PHE A 203 5.40 14.73 9.96
CA PHE A 203 4.47 13.64 9.79
C PHE A 203 3.03 14.04 10.11
N ALA A 204 2.10 13.41 9.41
CA ALA A 204 0.71 13.33 9.84
C ALA A 204 0.61 12.32 10.99
N ALA A 205 0.01 12.75 12.10
CA ALA A 205 -0.29 11.86 13.22
C ALA A 205 -1.32 10.82 12.79
N THR A 206 -1.16 9.58 13.25
CA THR A 206 -2.15 8.50 13.06
C THR A 206 -2.97 8.33 14.32
N GLU A 207 -2.78 7.32 15.15
CA GLU A 207 -3.72 7.05 16.26
C GLU A 207 -3.13 7.46 17.61
N GLU A 208 -3.99 7.82 18.57
CA GLU A 208 -3.67 7.69 19.99
C GLU A 208 -3.70 6.20 20.36
N CYS A 209 -2.57 5.52 20.13
CA CYS A 209 -2.52 4.07 20.14
C CYS A 209 -2.73 3.52 21.57
N PRO A 210 -3.76 2.69 21.80
CA PRO A 210 -4.05 2.18 23.14
C PRO A 210 -2.96 1.23 23.67
N TRP A 211 -2.32 0.48 22.77
CA TRP A 211 -1.22 -0.43 23.12
C TRP A 211 0.09 0.32 23.40
N ARG A 212 0.46 1.25 22.52
CA ARG A 212 1.71 2.04 22.65
C ARG A 212 1.61 3.24 23.59
N ARG A 213 0.40 3.55 24.06
CA ARG A 213 0.04 4.61 25.02
C ARG A 213 0.56 6.00 24.64
N ARG A 214 0.52 6.32 23.35
CA ARG A 214 0.94 7.62 22.80
C ARG A 214 0.29 7.87 21.45
N ILE A 215 0.28 9.14 21.04
CA ILE A 215 -0.06 9.53 19.68
C ILE A 215 1.09 9.14 18.76
N LEU A 216 0.77 8.44 17.68
CA LEU A 216 1.74 8.00 16.70
C LEU A 216 2.00 9.09 15.68
N GLU A 217 3.25 9.53 15.58
CA GLU A 217 3.73 10.56 14.67
C GLU A 217 5.16 10.19 14.29
N GLY A 218 5.41 9.91 12.99
CA GLY A 218 6.69 9.32 12.57
C GLY A 218 6.85 7.84 12.95
N GLU A 219 5.77 7.15 13.31
CA GLU A 219 5.77 5.73 13.67
C GLU A 219 4.72 4.97 12.86
N THR A 220 5.07 3.78 12.38
CA THR A 220 4.14 2.90 11.65
C THR A 220 2.93 2.54 12.50
N HIS A 221 1.74 2.74 11.95
CA HIS A 221 0.45 2.48 12.59
C HIS A 221 0.22 0.98 12.80
N ASP A 222 0.53 0.15 11.79
CA ASP A 222 0.39 -1.30 11.86
C ASP A 222 1.29 -1.92 12.93
N GLU A 223 0.70 -2.67 13.85
CA GLU A 223 1.39 -3.20 15.03
C GLU A 223 2.43 -4.27 14.66
N ASN A 224 2.14 -5.11 13.65
CA ASN A 224 3.07 -6.15 13.19
C ASN A 224 4.31 -5.53 12.53
N ALA A 225 4.11 -4.59 11.61
CA ALA A 225 5.20 -3.88 10.94
C ALA A 225 6.04 -3.06 11.95
N TRP A 226 5.39 -2.41 12.92
CA TRP A 226 6.09 -1.71 14.00
C TRP A 226 6.95 -2.69 14.83
N ALA A 227 6.40 -3.85 15.21
CA ALA A 227 7.14 -4.85 15.97
C ALA A 227 8.35 -5.40 15.20
N LEU A 228 8.28 -5.45 13.87
CA LEU A 228 9.37 -5.89 12.99
C LEU A 228 10.45 -4.83 12.73
N GLY A 229 10.36 -3.66 13.38
CA GLY A 229 11.36 -2.60 13.28
C GLY A 229 10.93 -1.40 12.44
N GLY A 230 9.66 -1.34 12.02
CA GLY A 230 9.06 -0.19 11.36
C GLY A 230 8.38 -0.52 10.03
N PHE A 231 8.71 -1.64 9.40
CA PHE A 231 8.05 -2.05 8.16
C PHE A 231 7.95 -3.57 8.04
N SER A 232 7.05 -4.00 7.15
CA SER A 232 7.04 -5.32 6.55
C SER A 232 6.36 -5.22 5.18
N GLY A 233 6.38 -6.29 4.38
CA GLY A 233 5.86 -6.24 3.00
C GLY A 233 4.42 -5.78 2.85
N HIS A 234 3.63 -5.75 3.93
CA HIS A 234 2.23 -5.31 3.93
C HIS A 234 2.00 -3.86 4.40
N ALA A 235 2.94 -3.24 5.13
CA ALA A 235 2.77 -1.91 5.77
C ALA A 235 4.12 -1.27 6.17
N GLY A 236 4.11 0.05 6.47
CA GLY A 236 5.29 0.80 6.92
C GLY A 236 5.94 1.68 5.85
N LEU A 237 5.27 1.88 4.71
CA LEU A 237 5.64 2.89 3.74
C LEU A 237 5.17 4.26 4.22
N PHE A 238 6.08 5.22 4.19
CA PHE A 238 5.79 6.63 4.40
C PHE A 238 6.01 7.40 3.10
N GLY A 239 5.24 8.46 2.88
CA GLY A 239 5.32 9.23 1.63
C GLY A 239 4.52 10.53 1.65
N THR A 240 4.86 11.42 0.73
CA THR A 240 4.04 12.62 0.44
C THR A 240 3.08 12.33 -0.72
N ALA A 241 1.98 13.09 -0.80
CA ALA A 241 1.02 12.91 -1.90
C ALA A 241 1.67 13.13 -3.27
N GLY A 242 2.62 14.08 -3.37
CA GLY A 242 3.35 14.39 -4.60
C GLY A 242 4.18 13.22 -5.10
N GLU A 243 5.02 12.64 -4.25
CA GLU A 243 5.88 11.52 -4.63
C GLU A 243 5.08 10.22 -4.86
N VAL A 244 3.98 10.00 -4.12
CA VAL A 244 3.05 8.90 -4.41
C VAL A 244 2.40 9.07 -5.78
N ASN A 245 1.89 10.26 -6.09
CA ASN A 245 1.32 10.55 -7.42
C ASN A 245 2.37 10.39 -8.53
N PHE A 246 3.63 10.72 -8.27
CA PHE A 246 4.73 10.45 -9.21
C PHE A 246 4.89 8.94 -9.48
N LEU A 247 4.88 8.09 -8.45
CA LEU A 247 4.94 6.63 -8.63
C LEU A 247 3.75 6.08 -9.43
N LEU A 248 2.54 6.62 -9.25
CA LEU A 248 1.39 6.23 -10.07
C LEU A 248 1.60 6.59 -11.55
N ASN A 249 2.08 7.81 -11.83
CA ASN A 249 2.35 8.26 -13.20
C ASN A 249 3.53 7.51 -13.85
N LEU A 250 4.52 7.09 -13.05
CA LEU A 250 5.58 6.19 -13.50
C LEU A 250 4.96 4.88 -14.02
N LEU A 251 4.19 4.18 -13.19
CA LEU A 251 3.55 2.91 -13.56
C LEU A 251 2.61 3.08 -14.76
N LEU A 252 1.81 4.14 -14.82
CA LEU A 252 0.97 4.45 -15.98
C LEU A 252 1.82 4.66 -17.25
N SER A 253 2.97 5.33 -17.15
CA SER A 253 3.86 5.54 -18.29
C SER A 253 4.46 4.23 -18.80
N HIS A 254 4.82 3.30 -17.91
CA HIS A 254 5.25 1.95 -18.29
C HIS A 254 4.12 1.15 -18.93
N TYR A 255 2.91 1.16 -18.33
CA TYR A 255 1.73 0.51 -18.89
C TYR A 255 1.47 0.98 -20.33
N LYS A 256 1.61 2.28 -20.61
CA LYS A 256 1.43 2.88 -21.94
C LYS A 256 2.61 2.65 -22.89
N GLY A 257 3.70 2.02 -22.43
CA GLY A 257 4.91 1.79 -23.22
C GLY A 257 5.74 3.05 -23.47
N LYS A 258 5.45 4.16 -22.76
CA LYS A 258 6.18 5.43 -22.87
C LYS A 258 7.53 5.41 -22.13
N ARG A 259 7.67 4.50 -21.16
CA ARG A 259 8.91 4.26 -20.39
C ARG A 259 9.25 2.77 -20.37
N ARG A 260 10.54 2.47 -20.16
CA ARG A 260 11.09 1.11 -20.11
C ARG A 260 12.21 0.96 -19.07
N ASP A 261 12.53 2.01 -18.34
CA ASP A 261 13.45 2.01 -17.21
C ASP A 261 12.76 1.48 -15.94
N PHE A 262 13.43 0.69 -15.09
CA PHE A 262 12.83 -0.02 -13.94
C PHE A 262 11.92 -1.20 -14.29
N PHE A 263 10.89 -1.00 -15.13
CA PHE A 263 9.90 -2.04 -15.44
C PHE A 263 9.66 -2.19 -16.94
N ARG A 264 9.51 -3.44 -17.39
CA ARG A 264 9.04 -3.75 -18.74
C ARG A 264 7.55 -3.39 -18.85
N PRO A 265 7.12 -2.77 -19.97
CA PRO A 265 5.71 -2.47 -20.20
C PRO A 265 4.77 -3.68 -20.08
N ASP A 266 5.21 -4.84 -20.55
CA ASP A 266 4.39 -6.06 -20.54
C ASP A 266 4.15 -6.57 -19.12
N THR A 267 5.17 -6.50 -18.26
CA THR A 267 5.06 -6.85 -16.84
C THR A 267 4.09 -5.95 -16.10
N VAL A 268 4.12 -4.63 -16.35
CA VAL A 268 3.12 -3.71 -15.76
C VAL A 268 1.70 -4.01 -16.27
N ARG A 269 1.54 -4.36 -17.56
CA ARG A 269 0.23 -4.75 -18.10
C ARG A 269 -0.30 -6.02 -17.45
N GLU A 270 0.55 -7.03 -17.29
CA GLU A 270 0.18 -8.28 -16.61
C GLU A 270 -0.21 -8.03 -15.15
N PHE A 271 0.52 -7.18 -14.45
CA PHE A 271 0.24 -6.86 -13.05
C PHE A 271 -1.04 -6.05 -12.84
N PHE A 272 -1.48 -5.31 -13.86
CA PHE A 272 -2.72 -4.53 -13.84
C PHE A 272 -3.92 -5.27 -14.42
N GLU A 273 -3.74 -6.50 -14.90
CA GLU A 273 -4.83 -7.33 -15.38
C GLU A 273 -5.56 -8.00 -14.21
N ARG A 274 -6.88 -7.79 -14.15
CA ARG A 274 -7.74 -8.42 -13.15
C ARG A 274 -7.67 -9.94 -13.30
N ARG A 275 -7.37 -10.64 -12.21
CA ARG A 275 -7.38 -12.10 -12.14
C ARG A 275 -8.64 -12.56 -11.44
N ASP A 276 -9.56 -13.10 -12.24
CA ASP A 276 -10.77 -13.71 -11.71
C ASP A 276 -10.60 -15.23 -11.55
N SER A 277 -9.71 -15.62 -10.64
CA SER A 277 -9.43 -17.04 -10.36
C SER A 277 -10.60 -17.77 -9.70
N THR A 278 -11.54 -17.06 -9.06
CA THR A 278 -12.63 -17.65 -8.28
C THR A 278 -14.04 -17.20 -8.70
N GLY A 279 -14.19 -16.36 -9.73
CA GLY A 279 -15.47 -15.81 -10.18
C GLY A 279 -15.96 -14.57 -9.41
N GLU A 280 -15.28 -14.21 -8.32
CA GLU A 280 -15.67 -13.13 -7.40
C GLU A 280 -14.53 -12.14 -7.12
N SER A 281 -13.33 -12.36 -7.69
CA SER A 281 -12.14 -11.56 -7.36
C SER A 281 -12.18 -10.22 -8.09
N SER A 282 -11.98 -9.10 -7.38
CA SER A 282 -11.63 -7.81 -7.98
C SER A 282 -10.13 -7.57 -8.07
N TRP A 283 -9.28 -8.51 -7.67
CA TRP A 283 -7.84 -8.29 -7.56
C TRP A 283 -7.12 -8.49 -8.89
N ALA A 284 -6.18 -7.60 -9.17
CA ALA A 284 -5.03 -7.83 -10.03
C ALA A 284 -3.82 -8.23 -9.15
N LEU A 285 -2.61 -8.30 -9.72
CA LEU A 285 -1.43 -8.73 -8.96
C LEU A 285 -0.94 -7.62 -8.03
N GLY A 286 -1.35 -7.68 -6.77
CA GLY A 286 -1.03 -6.72 -5.71
C GLY A 286 -1.73 -5.36 -5.85
N TRP A 287 -2.73 -5.29 -6.72
CA TRP A 287 -3.59 -4.14 -6.95
C TRP A 287 -5.05 -4.58 -6.91
N ASP A 288 -5.95 -3.71 -6.46
CA ASP A 288 -7.39 -3.89 -6.58
C ASP A 288 -7.89 -3.29 -7.92
N THR A 289 -9.07 -3.70 -8.35
CA THR A 289 -9.79 -3.13 -9.51
C THR A 289 -11.20 -2.73 -9.09
N PRO A 290 -11.92 -1.89 -9.85
CA PRO A 290 -13.26 -1.48 -9.44
C PRO A 290 -14.20 -2.67 -9.26
N SER A 291 -14.66 -2.87 -8.01
CA SER A 291 -15.68 -3.86 -7.68
C SER A 291 -16.99 -3.57 -8.44
N PRO A 292 -17.76 -4.59 -8.85
CA PRO A 292 -19.02 -4.39 -9.58
C PRO A 292 -20.05 -3.55 -8.81
N THR A 293 -20.06 -3.66 -7.48
CA THR A 293 -20.96 -2.94 -6.58
C THR A 293 -20.16 -2.35 -5.42
N GLY A 294 -20.56 -1.15 -4.96
CA GLY A 294 -19.96 -0.51 -3.79
C GLY A 294 -18.46 -0.21 -3.90
N SER A 295 -17.91 -0.05 -5.11
CA SER A 295 -16.48 0.20 -5.30
C SER A 295 -16.02 1.47 -4.58
N SER A 296 -14.88 1.37 -3.91
CA SER A 296 -14.23 2.55 -3.31
C SER A 296 -13.69 3.55 -4.34
N SER A 297 -13.57 3.15 -5.61
CA SER A 297 -13.26 4.04 -6.74
C SER A 297 -14.43 4.91 -7.19
N GLY A 298 -15.63 4.69 -6.64
CA GLY A 298 -16.85 5.31 -7.16
C GLY A 298 -17.41 4.56 -8.36
N ARG A 299 -18.23 5.25 -9.15
CA ARG A 299 -18.99 4.74 -10.29
C ARG A 299 -18.33 5.05 -11.63
N PHE A 300 -17.50 6.09 -11.68
CA PHE A 300 -17.03 6.63 -12.96
C PHE A 300 -15.64 6.15 -13.40
N PHE A 301 -14.86 5.49 -12.54
CA PHE A 301 -13.64 4.80 -12.98
C PHE A 301 -13.97 3.68 -13.95
N SER A 302 -13.18 3.52 -15.02
CA SER A 302 -13.38 2.45 -15.98
C SER A 302 -13.09 1.08 -15.37
N LYS A 303 -13.68 0.02 -15.91
CA LYS A 303 -13.42 -1.37 -15.47
C LYS A 303 -11.95 -1.81 -15.60
N LYS A 304 -11.14 -1.08 -16.39
CA LYS A 304 -9.70 -1.32 -16.57
C LYS A 304 -8.85 -0.49 -15.59
N SER A 305 -9.44 0.09 -14.57
CA SER A 305 -8.71 0.85 -13.56
C SER A 305 -8.06 -0.07 -12.54
N VAL A 306 -6.99 0.40 -11.92
CA VAL A 306 -6.33 -0.27 -10.78
C VAL A 306 -6.19 0.71 -9.63
N GLY A 307 -6.21 0.21 -8.40
CA GLY A 307 -6.08 1.04 -7.22
C GLY A 307 -5.79 0.25 -5.97
N HIS A 308 -5.70 0.94 -4.84
CA HIS A 308 -5.58 0.30 -3.53
C HIS A 308 -5.94 1.28 -2.42
N LEU A 309 -6.32 0.72 -1.26
CA LEU A 309 -6.65 1.48 -0.05
C LEU A 309 -5.56 1.29 1.03
N GLY A 310 -5.37 2.28 1.89
CA GLY A 310 -4.61 2.16 3.12
C GLY A 310 -5.50 2.34 4.35
N PHE A 311 -5.15 1.63 5.42
CA PHE A 311 -5.91 1.64 6.68
C PHE A 311 -5.95 3.02 7.33
N THR A 312 -4.86 3.78 7.27
CA THR A 312 -4.74 5.16 7.79
C THR A 312 -5.66 6.17 7.10
N GLY A 313 -6.33 5.75 6.02
CA GLY A 313 -7.28 6.57 5.27
C GLY A 313 -6.77 6.97 3.89
N THR A 314 -5.57 6.55 3.51
CA THR A 314 -4.98 6.78 2.19
C THR A 314 -5.65 5.93 1.11
N SER A 315 -5.61 6.39 -0.15
CA SER A 315 -6.04 5.61 -1.31
C SER A 315 -5.43 6.16 -2.59
N VAL A 316 -5.21 5.25 -3.55
CA VAL A 316 -4.73 5.58 -4.90
C VAL A 316 -5.56 4.86 -5.94
N TRP A 317 -5.81 5.51 -7.07
CA TRP A 317 -6.48 4.92 -8.23
C TRP A 317 -5.87 5.44 -9.54
N ILE A 318 -5.80 4.58 -10.54
CA ILE A 318 -5.32 4.87 -11.90
C ILE A 318 -6.37 4.35 -12.89
N ASP A 319 -6.98 5.23 -13.68
CA ASP A 319 -7.77 4.83 -14.84
C ASP A 319 -6.85 4.75 -16.07
N LEU A 320 -6.56 3.53 -16.51
CA LEU A 320 -5.61 3.24 -17.58
C LEU A 320 -6.09 3.71 -18.96
N GLN A 321 -7.41 3.83 -19.16
CA GLN A 321 -8.00 4.28 -20.42
C GLN A 321 -7.97 5.79 -20.52
N ARG A 322 -8.36 6.47 -19.44
CA ARG A 322 -8.48 7.93 -19.38
C ARG A 322 -7.18 8.62 -18.98
N GLU A 323 -6.15 7.85 -18.65
CA GLU A 323 -4.82 8.29 -18.19
C GLU A 323 -4.92 9.26 -17.02
N ILE A 324 -5.78 8.97 -16.04
CA ILE A 324 -5.97 9.79 -14.84
C ILE A 324 -5.54 9.01 -13.59
N CYS A 325 -4.71 9.64 -12.76
CA CYS A 325 -4.31 9.13 -11.45
C CYS A 325 -4.88 10.01 -10.36
N VAL A 326 -5.39 9.40 -9.29
CA VAL A 326 -5.93 10.07 -8.12
C VAL A 326 -5.22 9.55 -6.89
N THR A 327 -4.59 10.46 -6.15
CA THR A 327 -3.91 10.20 -4.87
C THR A 327 -4.63 10.98 -3.78
N LEU A 328 -5.27 10.28 -2.85
CA LEU A 328 -5.90 10.85 -1.66
C LEU A 328 -5.19 10.32 -0.42
N LEU A 329 -4.39 11.16 0.23
CA LEU A 329 -3.74 10.81 1.50
C LEU A 329 -4.46 11.51 2.65
N THR A 330 -4.83 10.76 3.69
CA THR A 330 -5.54 11.29 4.86
C THR A 330 -4.97 10.68 6.13
N ASN A 331 -5.24 11.30 7.27
CA ASN A 331 -4.97 10.75 8.60
C ASN A 331 -6.26 10.38 9.34
N ARG A 332 -7.21 9.70 8.65
CA ARG A 332 -8.56 9.45 9.16
C ARG A 332 -8.62 8.74 10.52
N VAL A 333 -7.60 7.93 10.83
CA VAL A 333 -7.46 7.19 12.10
C VAL A 333 -7.06 8.09 13.27
N HIS A 334 -6.79 9.39 13.04
CA HIS A 334 -6.43 10.33 14.08
C HIS A 334 -7.65 10.99 14.73
N PRO A 335 -7.79 10.94 16.08
CA PRO A 335 -6.98 10.17 17.04
C PRO A 335 -7.45 8.74 17.24
N LYS A 336 -8.60 8.35 16.66
CA LYS A 336 -9.28 7.08 16.91
C LYS A 336 -9.54 6.29 15.63
N ARG A 337 -9.16 5.01 15.61
CA ARG A 337 -9.23 4.13 14.43
C ARG A 337 -10.66 3.77 13.99
N GLU A 338 -11.65 3.93 14.87
CA GLU A 338 -13.06 3.59 14.66
C GLU A 338 -13.76 4.51 13.65
N ASN A 339 -13.15 5.63 13.28
CA ASN A 339 -13.72 6.52 12.27
C ASN A 339 -13.76 5.85 10.89
N ILE A 340 -14.95 5.44 10.45
CA ILE A 340 -15.17 4.78 9.16
C ILE A 340 -15.79 5.67 8.07
N LYS A 341 -16.02 6.97 8.34
CA LYS A 341 -16.67 7.91 7.40
C LYS A 341 -15.97 7.99 6.04
N ILE A 342 -14.65 7.76 6.02
CA ILE A 342 -13.84 7.70 4.79
C ILE A 342 -14.37 6.70 3.76
N ARG A 343 -15.09 5.65 4.17
CA ARG A 343 -15.67 4.64 3.27
C ARG A 343 -16.69 5.23 2.31
N SER A 344 -17.51 6.18 2.77
CA SER A 344 -18.49 6.87 1.93
C SER A 344 -17.88 8.06 1.19
N PHE A 345 -16.86 8.70 1.79
CA PHE A 345 -16.20 9.86 1.18
C PHE A 345 -15.38 9.52 -0.07
N ARG A 346 -14.61 8.43 -0.03
CA ARG A 346 -13.75 7.99 -1.16
C ARG A 346 -14.50 7.89 -2.50
N PRO A 347 -15.59 7.11 -2.63
CA PRO A 347 -16.30 7.01 -3.89
C PRO A 347 -16.88 8.37 -4.33
N LEU A 348 -17.32 9.22 -3.39
CA LEU A 348 -17.85 10.55 -3.69
C LEU A 348 -16.79 11.48 -4.29
N ILE A 349 -15.62 11.59 -3.65
CA ILE A 349 -14.54 12.45 -4.17
C ILE A 349 -13.98 11.91 -5.49
N HIS A 350 -13.87 10.58 -5.63
CA HIS A 350 -13.46 9.96 -6.88
C HIS A 350 -14.46 10.23 -8.01
N ASP A 351 -15.76 10.11 -7.76
CA ASP A 351 -16.79 10.43 -8.74
C ASP A 351 -16.70 11.89 -9.19
N MET A 352 -16.57 12.82 -8.24
CA MET A 352 -16.45 14.25 -8.56
C MET A 352 -15.18 14.56 -9.37
N VAL A 353 -14.06 13.89 -9.06
CA VAL A 353 -12.83 14.02 -9.85
C VAL A 353 -13.06 13.54 -11.28
N MET A 354 -13.69 12.38 -11.47
CA MET A 354 -13.94 11.84 -12.79
C MET A 354 -14.91 12.72 -13.58
N GLU A 355 -16.02 13.18 -12.99
CA GLU A 355 -16.97 14.12 -13.63
C GLU A 355 -16.32 15.43 -14.08
N GLN A 356 -15.31 15.90 -13.34
CA GLN A 356 -14.70 17.19 -13.63
C GLN A 356 -13.58 17.11 -14.67
N PHE A 357 -12.90 15.96 -14.77
CA PHE A 357 -11.68 15.83 -15.58
C PHE A 357 -11.77 14.80 -16.69
N CYS A 358 -12.85 14.04 -16.84
CA CYS A 358 -13.05 13.04 -17.88
C CYS A 358 -14.37 13.27 -18.60
#